data_AF-A0A3Q3FB40-F1
#
_entry.id   AF-A0A3Q3FB40-F1
#
_cell.length_a   1.000
_cell.length_b   1.000
_cell.length_c   1.000
_cell.angle_alpha   90.00
_cell.angle_beta   90.00
_cell.angle_gamma   90.00
#
_symmetry.space_group_name_H-M   'P 1'
#
loop_
_entity.id
_entity.type
_entity.pdbx_description
1 polymer ?
#
loop_
_entity_poly.entity_id
_entity_poly.type
_entity_poly.pdbx_seq_one_letter_code
_entity_poly.pdbx_strand_id
1 'polypeptide(L)'
;KETFLCLFCNRCSITEDTQMLCTPAQCSITEDTQLLCTPAQCSITEDTQMLCTPAQCSITEDTQLLCTPAQCSITEDTQLLCTPAQCSITEDTQLLCTPAQCSITEDTQMLCTPAQCSITEDTQLLCTPHSAA
;
A
#
# COMPACT_ATOMS: atom_id res chain seq x y z
N LYS A 1 12.87 -4.73 21.73
CA LYS A 1 12.40 -5.24 20.43
C LYS A 1 11.45 -6.36 20.76
N GLU A 2 10.22 -5.98 21.02
CA GLU A 2 9.13 -6.90 21.30
C GLU A 2 8.49 -7.17 19.95
N THR A 3 8.48 -8.44 19.53
CA THR A 3 7.78 -8.86 18.32
C THR A 3 6.40 -9.31 18.75
N PHE A 4 5.35 -8.60 18.36
CA PHE A 4 3.98 -9.04 18.62
C PHE A 4 3.52 -10.05 17.56
N LEU A 5 3.11 -11.23 18.03
CA LEU A 5 2.62 -12.32 17.20
C LEU A 5 1.11 -12.52 17.45
N CYS A 6 0.27 -11.87 16.64
CA CYS A 6 -1.19 -11.92 16.75
C CYS A 6 -1.75 -12.88 15.68
N LEU A 7 -1.67 -14.20 15.93
CA LEU A 7 -2.02 -15.25 14.93
C LEU A 7 -3.50 -15.71 14.95
N PHE A 8 -4.26 -15.43 16.01
CA PHE A 8 -5.63 -15.95 16.18
C PHE A 8 -6.69 -14.89 16.49
N CYS A 9 -6.33 -13.60 16.50
CA CYS A 9 -7.32 -12.57 16.79
C CYS A 9 -8.07 -12.20 15.51
N ASN A 10 -9.41 -12.15 15.58
CA ASN A 10 -10.22 -11.70 14.45
C ASN A 10 -9.96 -10.21 14.14
N ARG A 11 -9.59 -9.42 15.16
CA ARG A 11 -9.27 -7.99 15.05
C ARG A 11 -8.07 -7.65 15.93
N CYS A 12 -6.98 -7.16 15.37
CA CYS A 12 -5.86 -6.61 16.16
C CYS A 12 -5.87 -5.08 16.01
N SER A 13 -5.71 -4.37 17.13
CA SER A 13 -5.54 -2.91 17.16
C SER A 13 -4.26 -2.62 17.91
N ILE A 14 -3.30 -1.97 17.25
CA ILE A 14 -1.98 -1.67 17.81
C ILE A 14 -1.77 -0.16 17.75
N THR A 15 -1.19 0.40 18.82
CA THR A 15 -0.84 1.83 18.87
C THR A 15 0.58 2.06 18.37
N GLU A 16 1.57 1.32 18.90
CA GLU A 16 2.97 1.42 18.52
C GLU A 16 3.57 0.01 18.54
N ASP A 17 4.24 -0.39 17.46
CA ASP A 17 5.06 -1.60 17.43
C ASP A 17 6.30 -1.38 16.55
N THR A 18 7.33 -2.20 16.77
CA THR A 18 8.55 -2.15 15.96
C THR A 18 8.61 -3.26 14.92
N GLN A 19 8.01 -4.42 15.20
CA GLN A 19 7.93 -5.57 14.30
C GLN A 19 6.71 -6.42 14.64
N MET A 20 5.77 -6.48 13.70
CA MET A 20 4.55 -7.26 13.89
C MET A 20 4.38 -8.34 12.83
N LEU A 21 3.97 -9.53 13.29
CA LEU A 21 3.53 -10.61 12.41
C LEU A 21 2.09 -11.01 12.76
N CYS A 22 1.18 -10.78 11.82
CA CYS A 22 -0.26 -10.91 12.10
C CYS A 22 -1.06 -11.45 10.90
N THR A 23 -2.05 -12.30 11.17
CA THR A 23 -2.99 -12.82 10.15
C THR A 23 -4.46 -12.70 10.59
N PRO A 24 -4.92 -11.51 11.02
CA PRO A 24 -6.27 -11.32 11.52
C PRO A 24 -7.28 -11.13 10.37
N ALA A 25 -8.58 -11.12 10.65
CA ALA A 25 -9.53 -10.67 9.62
C ALA A 25 -9.39 -9.15 9.40
N GLN A 26 -9.17 -8.39 10.47
CA GLN A 26 -8.99 -6.93 10.44
C GLN A 26 -7.78 -6.51 11.27
N CYS A 27 -6.95 -5.62 10.72
CA CYS A 27 -5.84 -5.01 11.42
C CYS A 27 -5.96 -3.49 11.38
N SER A 28 -5.76 -2.83 12.52
CA SER A 28 -5.66 -1.38 12.63
C SER A 28 -4.41 -1.02 13.41
N ILE A 29 -3.54 -0.20 12.82
CA ILE A 29 -2.24 0.16 13.37
C ILE A 29 -2.10 1.67 13.28
N THR A 30 -1.68 2.30 14.37
CA THR A 30 -1.40 3.75 14.36
C THR A 30 0.02 4.00 13.88
N GLU A 31 1.03 3.44 14.54
CA GLU A 31 2.44 3.59 14.16
C GLU A 31 3.14 2.23 14.14
N ASP A 32 3.81 1.91 13.03
CA ASP A 32 4.65 0.72 12.92
C ASP A 32 5.92 0.99 12.09
N THR A 33 7.02 0.35 12.47
CA THR A 33 8.28 0.47 11.73
C THR A 33 8.45 -0.61 10.67
N GLN A 34 7.98 -1.83 10.94
CA GLN A 34 8.08 -3.01 10.09
C GLN A 34 6.88 -3.96 10.27
N LEU A 35 5.91 -3.84 9.38
CA LEU A 35 4.72 -4.67 9.41
C LEU A 35 4.80 -5.80 8.40
N LEU A 36 4.62 -7.04 8.85
CA LEU A 36 4.43 -8.21 7.99
C LEU A 36 3.09 -8.87 8.29
N CYS A 37 2.08 -8.61 7.44
CA CYS A 37 0.72 -9.07 7.70
C CYS A 37 -0.06 -9.49 6.44
N THR A 38 -1.00 -10.41 6.62
CA THR A 38 -1.92 -10.85 5.55
C THR A 38 -3.40 -10.81 5.98
N PRO A 39 -3.91 -9.67 6.49
CA PRO A 39 -5.29 -9.57 6.91
C PRO A 39 -6.26 -9.54 5.72
N ALA A 40 -7.56 -9.76 5.96
CA ALA A 40 -8.54 -9.42 4.93
C ALA A 40 -8.62 -7.90 4.73
N GLN A 41 -8.54 -7.13 5.81
CA GLN A 41 -8.54 -5.66 5.78
C GLN A 41 -7.44 -5.09 6.68
N CYS A 42 -6.67 -4.15 6.15
CA CYS A 42 -5.63 -3.43 6.88
C CYS A 42 -5.87 -1.92 6.81
N SER A 43 -5.75 -1.24 7.95
CA SER A 43 -5.78 0.22 8.04
C SER A 43 -4.61 0.69 8.88
N ILE A 44 -3.77 1.55 8.30
CA ILE A 44 -2.51 1.98 8.92
C ILE A 44 -2.42 3.49 8.80
N THR A 45 -2.07 4.16 9.90
CA THR A 45 -1.89 5.62 9.88
C THR A 45 -0.49 5.96 9.41
N GLU A 46 0.54 5.51 10.12
CA GLU A 46 1.94 5.76 9.79
C GLU A 46 2.73 4.44 9.76
N ASP A 47 3.41 4.19 8.65
CA ASP A 47 4.30 3.05 8.48
C ASP A 47 5.63 3.46 7.84
N THR A 48 6.72 2.85 8.28
CA THR A 48 8.04 3.05 7.65
C THR A 48 8.34 2.01 6.58
N GLN A 49 7.97 0.75 6.82
CA GLN A 49 8.23 -0.38 5.92
C GLN A 49 7.15 -1.45 6.07
N MET A 50 6.34 -1.60 5.03
CA MET A 50 5.26 -2.55 5.05
C MET A 50 5.41 -3.64 3.99
N LEU A 51 5.20 -4.88 4.42
CA LEU A 51 5.14 -6.06 3.57
C LEU A 51 3.81 -6.75 3.80
N CYS A 52 2.85 -6.54 2.91
CA CYS A 52 1.51 -7.09 3.12
C CYS A 52 0.80 -7.55 1.85
N THR A 53 -0.08 -8.54 2.00
CA THR A 53 -0.95 -9.02 0.91
C THR A 53 -2.42 -9.09 1.34
N PRO A 54 -3.03 -7.99 1.80
CA PRO A 54 -4.41 -8.01 2.26
C PRO A 54 -5.41 -7.98 1.10
N ALA A 55 -6.68 -8.32 1.34
CA ALA A 55 -7.68 -8.07 0.30
C ALA A 55 -7.89 -6.56 0.08
N GLN A 56 -7.90 -5.78 1.18
CA GLN A 56 -8.02 -4.33 1.15
C GLN A 56 -6.97 -3.71 2.07
N CYS A 57 -6.25 -2.70 1.58
CA CYS A 57 -5.29 -1.92 2.35
C CYS A 57 -5.62 -0.42 2.25
N SER A 58 -5.63 0.26 3.39
CA SER A 58 -5.73 1.73 3.47
C SER A 58 -4.59 2.25 4.32
N ILE A 59 -3.79 3.15 3.76
CA ILE A 59 -2.63 3.74 4.43
C ILE A 59 -2.71 5.26 4.33
N THR A 60 -2.38 5.95 5.41
CA THR A 60 -2.35 7.41 5.40
C THR A 60 -0.97 7.89 4.98
N GLU A 61 0.08 7.50 5.70
CA GLU A 61 1.45 7.87 5.42
C GLU A 61 2.34 6.61 5.40
N ASP A 62 3.08 6.43 4.32
CA ASP A 62 4.05 5.34 4.16
C ASP A 62 5.38 5.85 3.58
N THR A 63 6.49 5.31 4.06
CA THR A 63 7.81 5.59 3.47
C THR A 63 8.22 4.56 2.41
N GLN A 64 7.92 3.28 2.64
CA GLN A 64 8.25 2.15 1.76
C GLN A 64 7.18 1.05 1.85
N LEU A 65 6.26 1.05 0.89
CA LEU A 65 5.23 0.03 0.81
C LEU A 65 5.56 -1.01 -0.25
N LEU A 66 5.61 -2.28 0.17
CA LEU A 66 5.62 -3.43 -0.74
C LEU A 66 4.38 -4.29 -0.52
N CYS A 67 3.38 -4.14 -1.40
CA CYS A 67 2.12 -4.84 -1.24
C CYS A 67 1.48 -5.36 -2.54
N THR A 68 0.69 -6.43 -2.41
CA THR A 68 -0.10 -6.97 -3.53
C THR A 68 -1.58 -7.17 -3.15
N PRO A 69 -2.30 -6.11 -2.74
CA PRO A 69 -3.68 -6.26 -2.32
C PRO A 69 -4.65 -6.31 -3.50
N ALA A 70 -5.90 -6.74 -3.30
CA ALA A 70 -6.90 -6.58 -4.36
C ALA A 70 -7.23 -5.09 -4.56
N GLN A 71 -7.33 -4.34 -3.47
CA GLN A 71 -7.55 -2.89 -3.46
C GLN A 71 -6.57 -2.19 -2.52
N CYS A 72 -5.94 -1.13 -3.01
CA CYS A 72 -5.04 -0.28 -2.23
C CYS A 72 -5.47 1.18 -2.32
N SER A 73 -5.54 1.85 -1.18
CA SER A 73 -5.74 3.29 -1.07
C SER A 73 -4.62 3.88 -0.21
N ILE A 74 -3.88 4.85 -0.74
CA ILE A 74 -2.79 5.50 -0.04
C ILE A 74 -2.97 7.02 -0.15
N THR A 75 -2.74 7.73 0.94
CA THR A 75 -2.82 9.20 0.92
C THR A 75 -1.47 9.76 0.52
N GLU A 76 -0.42 9.44 1.27
CA GLU A 76 0.95 9.90 1.02
C GLU A 76 1.92 8.72 1.05
N ASP A 77 2.72 8.57 -0.01
CA ASP A 77 3.76 7.55 -0.11
C ASP A 77 5.07 8.15 -0.66
N THR A 78 6.20 7.70 -0.13
CA THR A 78 7.51 8.08 -0.68
C THR A 78 8.04 7.09 -1.72
N GLN A 79 7.83 5.79 -1.52
CA GLN A 79 8.27 4.71 -2.39
C GLN A 79 7.27 3.55 -2.37
N LEU A 80 6.39 3.53 -3.38
CA LEU A 80 5.40 2.48 -3.52
C LEU A 80 5.84 1.43 -4.56
N LEU A 81 5.91 0.17 -4.13
CA LEU A 81 6.01 -0.98 -5.03
C LEU A 81 4.79 -1.88 -4.86
N CYS A 82 3.85 -1.79 -5.79
CA CYS A 82 2.61 -2.55 -5.66
C CYS A 82 2.05 -3.12 -6.97
N THR A 83 1.32 -4.24 -6.85
CA THR A 83 0.63 -4.88 -7.99
C THR A 83 -0.85 -5.18 -7.70
N PRO A 84 -1.65 -4.18 -7.27
CA PRO A 84 -3.04 -4.43 -6.91
C PRO A 84 -3.97 -4.53 -8.11
N ALA A 85 -5.18 -5.08 -7.94
CA ALA A 85 -6.17 -4.97 -9.02
C ALA A 85 -6.62 -3.51 -9.20
N GLN A 86 -6.79 -2.78 -8.09
CA GLN A 86 -7.13 -1.36 -8.08
C GLN A 86 -6.23 -0.60 -7.10
N CYS A 87 -5.66 0.52 -7.55
CA CYS A 87 -4.83 1.41 -6.75
C CYS A 87 -5.37 2.84 -6.83
N SER A 88 -5.49 3.50 -5.69
CA SER A 88 -5.77 4.93 -5.59
C SER A 88 -4.70 5.57 -4.71
N ILE A 89 -4.02 6.58 -5.24
CA ILE A 89 -2.96 7.31 -4.52
C ILE A 89 -3.23 8.80 -4.63
N THR A 90 -3.07 9.53 -3.53
CA THR A 90 -3.24 10.99 -3.56
C THR A 90 -1.91 11.64 -3.91
N GLU A 91 -0.87 11.39 -3.13
CA GLU A 91 0.47 11.94 -3.34
C GLU A 91 1.51 10.83 -3.28
N ASP A 92 2.37 10.76 -4.31
CA ASP A 92 3.48 9.81 -4.38
C ASP A 92 4.77 10.48 -4.87
N THR A 93 5.91 10.08 -4.29
CA THR A 93 7.22 10.54 -4.78
C THR A 93 7.84 9.59 -5.80
N GLN A 94 7.73 8.28 -5.59
CA GLN A 94 8.27 7.23 -6.47
C GLN A 94 7.35 6.01 -6.52
N LEU A 95 6.58 5.94 -7.61
CA LEU A 95 5.63 4.86 -7.81
C LEU A 95 6.14 3.84 -8.83
N LEU A 96 6.19 2.57 -8.41
CA LEU A 96 6.36 1.43 -9.30
C LEU A 96 5.16 0.50 -9.20
N CYS A 97 4.28 0.55 -10.20
CA CYS A 97 3.02 -0.18 -10.16
C CYS A 97 2.65 -0.95 -11.44
N THR A 98 1.96 -2.09 -11.28
CA THR A 98 1.34 -2.81 -12.41
C THR A 98 -0.12 -3.19 -12.15
N PRO A 99 -1.01 -2.25 -11.81
CA PRO A 99 -2.38 -2.58 -11.45
C PRO A 99 -3.29 -2.72 -12.66
N ALA A 100 -4.45 -3.36 -12.52
CA ALA A 100 -5.43 -3.32 -13.60
C ALA A 100 -6.01 -1.91 -13.78
N GLN A 101 -6.27 -1.21 -12.66
CA GLN A 101 -6.72 0.18 -12.65
C GLN A 101 -5.91 1.00 -11.64
N CYS A 102 -5.44 2.17 -12.07
CA CYS A 102 -4.72 3.11 -11.22
C CYS A 102 -5.33 4.52 -11.31
N SER A 103 -5.49 5.18 -10.18
CA SER A 103 -5.86 6.59 -10.07
C SER A 103 -4.85 7.28 -9.18
N ILE A 104 -4.20 8.33 -9.68
CA ILE A 104 -3.16 9.07 -8.97
C ILE A 104 -3.44 10.55 -9.11
N THR A 105 -3.36 11.29 -8.00
CA THR A 105 -3.61 12.74 -8.03
C THR A 105 -2.32 13.49 -8.33
N GLU A 106 -1.28 13.30 -7.52
CA GLU A 106 0.02 13.94 -7.67
C GLU A 106 1.15 12.90 -7.58
N ASP A 107 2.06 12.94 -8.55
CA ASP A 107 3.21 12.05 -8.58
C ASP A 107 4.50 12.76 -9.05
N THR A 108 5.61 12.48 -8.37
CA THR A 108 6.92 13.01 -8.78
C THR A 108 7.62 12.12 -9.82
N GLN A 109 7.70 10.82 -9.58
CA GLN A 109 8.29 9.83 -10.50
C GLN A 109 7.44 8.56 -10.59
N MET A 110 6.87 8.33 -11.77
CA MET A 110 6.01 7.18 -11.99
C MET A 110 6.58 6.23 -13.04
N LEU A 111 6.66 4.96 -12.66
CA LEU A 111 6.82 3.84 -13.58
C LEU A 111 5.64 2.88 -13.41
N CYS A 112 4.62 3.02 -14.25
CA CYS A 112 3.43 2.18 -14.16
C CYS A 112 3.03 1.53 -15.49
N THR A 113 2.52 0.30 -15.43
CA THR A 113 2.04 -0.43 -16.61
C THR A 113 0.60 -0.94 -16.48
N PRO A 114 -0.38 -0.07 -16.21
CA PRO A 114 -1.74 -0.52 -15.93
C PRO A 114 -2.55 -0.80 -17.21
N ALA A 115 -3.67 -1.53 -17.05
CA ALA A 115 -4.64 -1.62 -18.14
C ALA A 115 -5.43 -0.31 -18.30
N GLN A 116 -5.69 0.40 -17.20
CA GLN A 116 -6.29 1.74 -17.19
C GLN A 116 -5.58 2.63 -16.16
N CYS A 117 -5.21 3.85 -16.55
CA CYS A 117 -4.59 4.85 -15.67
C CYS A 117 -5.30 6.21 -15.79
N SER A 118 -5.49 6.88 -14.65
CA SER A 118 -5.89 8.28 -14.58
C SER A 118 -4.91 9.01 -13.67
N ILE A 119 -4.24 10.04 -14.19
CA ILE A 119 -3.22 10.81 -13.47
C ILE A 119 -3.56 12.29 -13.65
N THR A 120 -3.58 13.05 -12.57
CA THR A 120 -3.96 14.48 -12.61
C THR A 120 -2.74 15.37 -12.79
N GLU A 121 -1.72 15.19 -11.95
CA GLU A 121 -0.46 15.92 -12.01
C GLU A 121 0.73 14.96 -11.90
N ASP A 122 1.66 15.05 -12.85
CA ASP A 122 2.90 14.28 -12.84
C ASP A 122 4.10 15.14 -13.22
N THR A 123 5.26 14.83 -12.62
CA THR A 123 6.52 15.50 -12.95
C THR A 123 7.38 14.69 -13.92
N GLN A 124 7.45 13.36 -13.73
CA GLN A 124 8.16 12.43 -14.60
C GLN A 124 7.38 11.12 -14.75
N LEU A 125 6.71 10.95 -15.90
CA LEU A 125 5.86 9.80 -16.18
C LEU A 125 6.45 8.87 -17.24
N LEU A 126 6.65 7.61 -16.86
CA LEU A 126 6.80 6.45 -17.76
C LEU A 126 5.61 5.50 -17.56
N CYS A 127 4.47 5.85 -18.15
CA CYS A 127 3.30 4.98 -18.18
C CYS A 127 3.22 4.25 -19.53
N THR A 128 3.27 2.91 -19.52
CA THR A 128 2.95 2.11 -20.71
C THR A 128 1.65 1.36 -20.49
N PRO A 129 0.51 1.93 -20.92
CA PRO A 129 -0.75 1.20 -20.80
C PRO A 129 -0.67 -0.05 -21.67
N HIS A 130 -1.01 -1.21 -21.09
CA HIS A 130 -1.13 -2.45 -21.87
C HIS A 130 -2.37 -2.30 -22.76
N SER A 131 -2.17 -1.69 -23.92
CA SER A 131 -3.16 -1.62 -24.98
C SER A 131 -3.33 -3.06 -25.45
N ALA A 132 -4.37 -3.74 -24.95
CA ALA A 132 -4.78 -5.02 -25.49
C ALA A 132 -5.07 -4.83 -26.99
N ALA A 133 -4.19 -5.38 -27.82
CA ALA A 133 -4.49 -5.71 -29.20
C ALA A 133 -5.42 -6.93 -29.24
#